data_AF-A0A6C0AI41-F1
#
_entry.id   AF-A0A6C0AI41-F1
#
_cell.length_a   1.000
_cell.length_b   1.000
_cell.length_c   1.000
_cell.angle_alpha   90.00
_cell.angle_beta   90.00
_cell.angle_gamma   90.00
#
_symmetry.space_group_name_H-M   'P 1'
#
loop_
_entity.id
_entity.type
_entity.pdbx_description
1 polymer ?
#
loop_
_entity_poly.entity_id
_entity_poly.type
_entity_poly.pdbx_seq_one_letter_code
_entity_poly.pdbx_strand_id
1 'polypeptide(L)'
;MNRSRVLSIFMALRHDTKLFSNCKQCMYFEPRNHPFTDRLSKCRRFGEIDENGRVSYEYADLCRKNEQKCGMAGKYFEKWP
;
A
#
# COMPACT_ATOMS: atom_id res chain seq x y z
N MET A 1 30.54 -22.45 -22.33
CA MET A 1 30.00 -21.20 -22.94
C MET A 1 28.60 -20.94 -22.42
N ASN A 2 28.53 -19.90 -21.59
CA ASN A 2 27.41 -19.27 -20.87
C ASN A 2 26.01 -19.37 -21.49
N ARG A 3 25.10 -20.12 -20.84
CA ARG A 3 23.65 -20.00 -21.03
C ARG A 3 22.95 -20.14 -19.68
N SER A 4 22.84 -19.05 -18.93
CA SER A 4 21.78 -18.88 -17.90
C SER A 4 21.87 -17.49 -17.28
N ARG A 5 21.52 -16.47 -18.06
CA ARG A 5 21.23 -15.11 -17.58
C ARG A 5 19.75 -14.74 -17.71
N VAL A 6 18.86 -15.73 -17.79
CA VAL A 6 17.42 -15.50 -18.11
C VAL A 6 16.48 -15.78 -16.92
N LEU A 7 17.00 -16.25 -15.77
CA LEU A 7 16.17 -16.64 -14.63
C LEU A 7 15.73 -15.49 -13.70
N SER A 8 16.09 -14.24 -13.97
CA SER A 8 15.84 -13.12 -13.03
C SER A 8 14.63 -12.23 -13.38
N ILE A 9 13.93 -12.45 -14.50
CA ILE A 9 12.88 -11.52 -14.97
C ILE A 9 11.47 -11.89 -14.46
N PHE A 10 11.23 -13.14 -14.04
CA PHE A 10 9.88 -13.61 -13.70
C PHE A 10 9.45 -13.47 -12.21
N MET A 11 10.32 -13.01 -11.31
CA MET A 11 9.98 -12.87 -9.89
C MET A 11 9.42 -11.49 -9.47
N ALA A 12 9.41 -10.50 -10.36
CA ALA A 12 8.93 -9.15 -10.03
C ALA A 12 7.39 -8.96 -10.14
N LEU A 13 6.67 -9.87 -10.79
CA LEU A 13 5.24 -9.69 -11.11
C LEU A 13 4.27 -10.42 -10.16
N ARG A 14 4.75 -11.22 -9.19
CA ARG A 14 3.90 -12.00 -8.28
C ARG A 14 3.79 -11.47 -6.85
N HIS A 15 4.54 -10.43 -6.48
CA HIS A 15 4.51 -9.89 -5.10
C HIS A 15 3.49 -8.75 -4.90
N ASP A 16 3.06 -8.07 -5.96
CA ASP A 16 2.14 -6.92 -5.83
C ASP A 16 0.70 -7.33 -5.46
N THR A 17 0.21 -8.47 -5.97
CA THR A 17 -1.19 -8.88 -5.79
C THR A 17 -1.52 -9.36 -4.38
N LYS A 18 -0.57 -10.06 -3.72
CA LYS A 18 -0.72 -10.55 -2.34
C LYS A 18 -0.52 -9.45 -1.29
N LEU A 19 0.19 -8.37 -1.64
CA LEU A 19 0.34 -7.22 -0.75
C LEU A 19 -0.91 -6.35 -0.76
N PHE A 20 -1.53 -6.12 -1.92
CA PHE A 20 -2.70 -5.24 -2.03
C PHE A 20 -3.89 -5.73 -1.19
N SER A 21 -4.11 -7.05 -1.12
CA SER A 21 -5.14 -7.65 -0.28
C SER A 21 -4.99 -7.27 1.19
N ASN A 22 -3.77 -7.11 1.69
CA ASN A 22 -3.52 -6.80 3.10
C ASN A 22 -3.92 -5.37 3.44
N CYS A 23 -3.91 -4.43 2.49
CA CYS A 23 -4.44 -3.09 2.77
C CYS A 23 -5.92 -3.14 3.08
N LYS A 24 -6.71 -3.89 2.29
CA LYS A 24 -8.16 -3.97 2.45
C LYS A 24 -8.60 -4.54 3.80
N GLN A 25 -7.73 -5.35 4.43
CA GLN A 25 -7.97 -5.96 5.74
C GLN A 25 -7.40 -5.14 6.90
N CYS A 26 -6.71 -4.04 6.61
CA CYS A 26 -6.08 -3.18 7.60
C CYS A 26 -7.11 -2.22 8.22
N MET A 27 -7.04 -2.01 9.53
CA MET A 27 -7.94 -1.09 10.23
C MET A 27 -7.80 0.38 9.77
N TYR A 28 -6.60 0.74 9.33
CA TYR A 28 -6.27 2.10 8.87
C TYR A 28 -6.66 2.35 7.41
N PHE A 29 -7.10 1.32 6.69
CA PHE A 29 -7.50 1.46 5.30
C PHE A 29 -8.89 2.09 5.21
N GLU A 30 -8.98 3.18 4.45
CA GLU A 30 -10.22 3.87 4.18
C GLU A 30 -10.60 3.64 2.71
N PRO A 31 -11.56 2.72 2.45
CA PRO A 31 -12.01 2.45 1.10
C PRO A 31 -12.70 3.69 0.54
N ARG A 32 -12.40 4.04 -0.71
CA ARG A 32 -13.19 5.03 -1.43
C ARG A 32 -14.48 4.36 -1.92
N ASN A 33 -15.63 5.02 -1.78
CA ASN A 33 -16.91 4.58 -2.34
C ASN A 33 -16.92 4.72 -3.88
N HIS A 34 -15.99 4.06 -4.56
CA HIS A 34 -15.95 4.02 -6.02
C HIS A 34 -15.65 2.59 -6.48
N PRO A 35 -16.61 1.90 -7.13
CA PRO A 35 -16.56 0.45 -7.35
C PRO A 35 -15.42 -0.05 -8.25
N PHE A 36 -14.71 0.84 -8.93
CA PHE A 36 -13.70 0.47 -9.93
C PHE A 36 -12.26 0.83 -9.55
N THR A 37 -12.01 1.50 -8.42
CA THR A 37 -10.66 2.05 -8.12
C THR A 37 -10.27 2.00 -6.65
N ASP A 38 -9.83 0.82 -6.18
CA ASP A 38 -9.22 0.69 -4.85
C ASP A 38 -7.91 1.50 -4.72
N ARG A 39 -7.26 1.85 -5.84
CA ARG A 39 -6.03 2.66 -5.90
C ARG A 39 -6.19 4.07 -5.34
N LEU A 40 -7.42 4.55 -5.23
CA LEU A 40 -7.73 5.87 -4.64
C LEU A 40 -8.11 5.78 -3.16
N SER A 41 -7.99 4.60 -2.55
CA SER A 41 -8.22 4.42 -1.12
C SER A 41 -7.10 5.04 -0.30
N LYS A 42 -7.44 5.58 0.86
CA LYS A 42 -6.51 6.31 1.71
C LYS A 42 -6.05 5.47 2.90
N CYS A 43 -4.91 5.82 3.46
CA CYS A 43 -4.41 5.26 4.72
C CYS A 43 -4.54 6.31 5.82
N ARG A 44 -5.45 6.08 6.77
CA ARG A 44 -5.71 7.00 7.90
C ARG A 44 -4.58 7.06 8.92
N ARG A 45 -3.57 6.20 8.80
CA ARG A 45 -2.44 6.15 9.74
C ARG A 45 -1.50 7.35 9.60
N PHE A 46 -1.30 7.85 8.38
CA PHE A 46 -0.30 8.87 8.06
C PHE A 46 -0.98 10.13 7.52
N GLY A 47 -1.79 10.76 8.36
CA GLY A 47 -2.42 12.03 8.06
C GLY A 47 -1.55 13.22 8.47
N GLU A 48 -1.51 14.24 7.63
CA GLU A 48 -0.91 15.53 7.95
C GLU A 48 -2.02 16.55 8.22
N ILE A 49 -1.86 17.36 9.26
CA ILE A 49 -2.81 18.40 9.64
C ILE A 49 -2.31 19.72 9.06
N ASP A 50 -3.17 20.42 8.32
CA ASP A 50 -2.87 21.76 7.82
C ASP A 50 -3.07 22.85 8.89
N GLU A 51 -2.65 24.09 8.60
CA GLU A 51 -2.81 25.25 9.49
C GLU A 51 -4.29 25.59 9.79
N ASN A 52 -5.23 25.06 9.00
CA ASN A 52 -6.67 25.23 9.18
C ASN A 52 -7.30 24.05 9.94
N GLY A 53 -6.50 23.10 10.44
CA GLY A 53 -6.98 21.92 11.17
C GLY A 53 -7.55 20.80 10.31
N ARG A 54 -7.37 20.83 8.98
CA ARG A 54 -7.83 19.78 8.06
C ARG A 54 -6.80 18.67 7.96
N VAL A 55 -7.25 17.43 8.13
CA VAL A 55 -6.40 16.25 8.01
C VAL A 55 -6.38 15.73 6.56
N SER A 56 -5.20 15.71 5.97
CA SER A 56 -4.96 15.14 4.64
C SER A 56 -4.28 13.78 4.77
N TYR A 57 -4.97 12.73 4.34
CA TYR A 57 -4.43 11.38 4.30
C TYR A 57 -3.89 11.04 2.91
N GLU A 58 -2.74 10.37 2.89
CA GLU A 58 -2.12 9.87 1.68
C GLU A 58 -2.77 8.56 1.20
N TYR A 59 -2.62 8.27 -0.09
CA TYR A 59 -3.10 7.03 -0.69
C TYR A 59 -2.39 5.80 -0.09
N ALA A 60 -3.14 4.74 0.15
CA ALA A 60 -2.62 3.52 0.76
C ALA A 60 -1.47 2.89 -0.04
N ASP A 61 -1.52 3.01 -1.38
CA ASP A 61 -0.47 2.53 -2.28
C ASP A 61 0.82 3.31 -2.16
N LEU A 62 0.74 4.62 -1.93
CA LEU A 62 1.92 5.46 -1.72
C LEU A 62 2.54 5.17 -0.36
N CYS A 63 1.72 5.03 0.68
CA CYS A 63 2.18 4.60 2.00
C CYS A 63 2.89 3.25 1.97
N ARG A 64 2.46 2.32 1.11
CA ARG A 64 3.11 1.01 0.92
C ARG A 64 4.42 1.10 0.14
N LYS A 65 4.52 1.99 -0.84
CA LYS A 65 5.76 2.17 -1.62
C LYS A 65 6.82 2.95 -0.85
N ASN A 66 6.44 3.62 0.23
CA ASN A 66 7.34 4.39 1.07
C ASN A 66 7.77 3.55 2.30
N GLU A 67 9.04 3.18 2.36
CA GLU A 67 9.64 2.43 3.48
C GLU A 67 9.63 3.20 4.82
N GLN A 68 9.50 4.53 4.79
CA GLN A 68 9.30 5.33 6.01
C GLN A 68 7.86 5.27 6.54
N LYS A 69 6.91 4.78 5.73
CA LYS A 69 5.49 4.63 6.08
C LYS A 69 5.15 3.14 6.25
N CYS A 70 4.16 2.61 5.54
CA CYS A 70 3.82 1.18 5.62
C CYS A 70 4.95 0.29 5.07
N GLY A 71 5.69 0.76 4.05
CA GLY A 71 6.67 -0.07 3.33
C GLY A 71 6.04 -1.27 2.64
N MET A 72 6.82 -1.97 1.81
CA MET A 72 6.30 -3.16 1.12
C MET A 72 5.96 -4.27 2.11
N ALA A 73 6.68 -4.37 3.22
CA ALA A 73 6.40 -5.36 4.27
C ALA A 73 5.09 -5.11 5.04
N GLY A 74 4.47 -3.93 4.92
CA GLY A 74 3.28 -3.58 5.70
C GLY A 74 3.58 -3.45 7.19
N LYS A 75 4.63 -2.70 7.54
CA LYS A 75 5.16 -2.51 8.90
C LYS A 75 4.12 -2.12 9.95
N TYR A 76 3.08 -1.39 9.54
CA TYR A 76 2.01 -0.88 10.41
C TYR A 76 0.66 -1.54 10.12
N PHE A 77 0.68 -2.76 9.57
CA PHE A 77 -0.55 -3.52 9.34
C PHE A 77 -1.16 -3.96 10.68
N GLU A 78 -2.44 -3.64 10.85
CA GLU A 78 -3.23 -4.05 12.01
C GLU A 78 -4.61 -4.49 11.51
N LYS A 79 -5.04 -5.68 11.91
CA LYS A 79 -6.31 -6.26 11.46
C LYS A 79 -7.46 -5.70 12.30
N TRP A 80 -8.64 -5.52 11.70
CA TRP A 80 -9.85 -5.23 12.47
C TRP A 80 -10.09 -6.33 13.54
N PRO A 81 -10.48 -5.94 14.77
CA PRO A 81 -10.91 -6.88 15.79
C PRO A 81 -12.14 -7.69 15.36
#